data_AF-A0A7X3VAQ9-F1
#
_entry.id   AF-A0A7X3VAQ9-F1
#
_cell.length_a   1.000
_cell.length_b   1.000
_cell.length_c   1.000
_cell.angle_alpha   90.00
_cell.angle_beta   90.00
_cell.angle_gamma   90.00
#
_symmetry.space_group_name_H-M   'P 1'
#
loop_
_entity.id
_entity.type
_entity.pdbx_description
1 polymer ?
#
loop_
_entity_poly.entity_id
_entity_poly.type
_entity_poly.pdbx_seq_one_letter_code
_entity_poly.pdbx_strand_id
1 'polypeptide(L)'
;MPRRFFGQQISVERDEDTREPLAFSFGKESHRVERVMTSWQDYDFPSDGRKHRWWQRHHRNYYRILTTEGRHFEIYYDRGVSMDNPKYMRWYVTQEL
;
A
#
# COMPACT_ATOMS: atom_id res chain seq x y z
N MET A 1 -9.98 -7.08 -17.61
CA MET A 1 -9.62 -5.66 -17.41
C MET A 1 -9.49 -5.44 -15.91
N PRO A 2 -8.33 -5.02 -15.39
CA PRO A 2 -8.14 -4.84 -13.96
C PRO A 2 -9.04 -3.72 -13.44
N ARG A 3 -9.68 -3.93 -12.30
CA ARG A 3 -10.53 -2.93 -11.66
C ARG A 3 -9.66 -1.97 -10.88
N ARG A 4 -9.57 -0.72 -11.30
CA ARG A 4 -8.76 0.31 -10.64
C ARG A 4 -9.55 1.06 -9.57
N PHE A 5 -8.88 1.35 -8.47
CA PHE A 5 -9.40 2.10 -7.33
C PHE A 5 -8.50 3.32 -7.10
N PHE A 6 -9.10 4.50 -7.09
CA PHE A 6 -8.35 5.74 -6.92
C PHE A 6 -8.56 6.27 -5.50
N GLY A 7 -7.48 6.30 -4.71
CA GLY A 7 -7.49 6.87 -3.36
C GLY A 7 -8.35 6.11 -2.35
N GLN A 8 -8.67 4.85 -2.63
CA GLN A 8 -9.52 4.05 -1.75
C GLN A 8 -8.71 3.53 -0.57
N GLN A 9 -8.92 4.14 0.60
CA GLN A 9 -8.24 3.78 1.83
C GLN A 9 -8.76 2.41 2.34
N ILE A 10 -7.83 1.61 2.87
CA ILE A 10 -8.10 0.30 3.45
C ILE A 10 -7.48 0.22 4.86
N SER A 11 -8.03 -0.66 5.68
CA SER A 11 -7.41 -1.06 6.95
C SER A 11 -6.60 -2.34 6.71
N VAL A 12 -5.34 -2.37 7.13
CA VAL A 12 -4.43 -3.50 6.90
C VAL A 12 -3.85 -3.95 8.22
N GLU A 13 -3.96 -5.24 8.50
CA GLU A 13 -3.23 -5.93 9.55
C GLU A 13 -1.88 -6.36 9.00
N ARG A 14 -0.83 -6.14 9.78
CA ARG A 14 0.55 -6.43 9.39
C ARG A 14 1.17 -7.37 10.37
N ASP A 15 2.09 -8.16 9.86
CA ASP A 15 2.99 -8.94 10.67
C ASP A 15 3.94 -8.02 11.45
N GLU A 16 4.17 -8.31 12.73
CA GLU A 16 5.00 -7.47 13.59
C GLU A 16 6.48 -7.54 13.20
N ASP A 17 6.93 -8.72 12.75
CA ASP A 17 8.33 -9.00 12.45
C ASP A 17 8.72 -8.55 11.04
N THR A 18 7.95 -8.98 10.04
CA THR A 18 8.23 -8.75 8.62
C THR A 18 7.62 -7.45 8.09
N ARG A 19 6.63 -6.88 8.79
CA ARG A 19 5.84 -5.70 8.37
C ARG A 19 5.05 -5.91 7.07
N GLU A 20 4.91 -7.16 6.65
CA GLU A 20 4.12 -7.54 5.48
C GLU A 20 2.62 -7.54 5.81
N PRO A 21 1.74 -7.28 4.82
CA PRO A 21 0.30 -7.33 5.01
C PRO A 21 -0.19 -8.78 5.20
N LEU A 22 -0.92 -9.03 6.29
CA LEU A 22 -1.53 -10.33 6.62
C LEU A 22 -3.02 -10.40 6.27
N ALA A 23 -3.73 -9.28 6.43
CA ALA A 23 -5.13 -9.17 6.09
C ALA A 23 -5.47 -7.71 5.80
N PHE A 24 -6.52 -7.47 5.02
CA PHE A 24 -7.01 -6.12 4.81
C PHE A 24 -8.52 -6.08 4.63
N SER A 25 -9.11 -4.94 4.97
CA SER A 25 -10.54 -4.67 4.80
C SER A 25 -10.75 -3.68 3.68
N PHE A 26 -11.53 -4.09 2.68
CA PHE A 26 -11.86 -3.31 1.50
C PHE A 26 -13.38 -3.18 1.35
N GLY A 27 -13.89 -1.96 1.58
CA GLY A 27 -15.34 -1.73 1.59
C GLY A 27 -16.03 -2.46 2.74
N LYS A 28 -16.85 -3.47 2.43
CA LYS A 28 -17.51 -4.35 3.43
C LYS A 28 -16.90 -5.75 3.49
N GLU A 29 -15.89 -6.02 2.67
CA GLU A 29 -15.24 -7.31 2.57
C GLU A 29 -13.92 -7.28 3.33
N SER A 30 -13.63 -8.35 4.07
CA SER A 30 -12.33 -8.59 4.69
C SER A 30 -11.65 -9.72 3.94
N HIS A 31 -10.42 -9.48 3.51
CA HIS A 31 -9.62 -10.42 2.75
C HIS A 31 -8.38 -10.82 3.55
N ARG A 32 -8.12 -12.13 3.61
CA ARG A 32 -6.89 -12.65 4.19
C ARG A 32 -5.83 -12.80 3.10
N VAL A 33 -4.62 -12.31 3.37
CA VAL A 33 -3.48 -12.46 2.47
C VAL A 33 -2.96 -13.89 2.60
N GLU A 34 -2.95 -14.60 1.49
CA GLU A 34 -2.30 -15.92 1.40
C GLU A 34 -0.78 -15.74 1.26
N ARG A 35 -0.35 -14.84 0.37
CA ARG A 35 1.06 -14.48 0.20
C ARG A 35 1.25 -13.13 -0.48
N VAL A 36 2.35 -12.47 -0.16
CA VAL A 36 2.87 -11.33 -0.92
C VAL A 36 3.63 -11.87 -2.14
N MET A 37 3.14 -11.58 -3.34
CA MET A 37 3.78 -12.01 -4.59
C MET A 37 4.98 -11.14 -4.95
N THR A 38 4.88 -9.84 -4.72
CA THR A 38 5.98 -8.90 -4.95
C THR A 38 5.80 -7.67 -4.07
N SER A 39 6.90 -7.01 -3.74
CA SER A 39 6.91 -5.74 -3.03
C SER A 39 7.98 -4.83 -3.63
N TRP A 40 7.70 -3.53 -3.70
CA TRP A 40 8.64 -2.53 -4.20
C TRP A 40 8.41 -1.20 -3.51
N GLN A 41 9.43 -0.35 -3.48
CA GLN A 41 9.34 0.96 -2.86
C GLN A 41 9.32 2.06 -3.92
N ASP A 42 8.40 3.00 -3.75
CA ASP A 42 8.35 4.24 -4.51
C ASP A 42 8.96 5.34 -3.66
N TYR A 43 10.20 5.63 -3.98
CA TYR A 43 10.95 6.73 -3.41
C TYR A 43 11.21 7.83 -4.44
N ASP A 44 10.37 7.91 -5.47
CA ASP A 44 10.45 8.98 -6.44
C ASP A 44 9.96 10.30 -5.85
N PHE A 45 10.14 11.35 -6.61
CA PHE A 45 9.71 12.69 -6.28
C PHE A 45 8.53 13.10 -7.18
N PRO A 46 7.71 14.07 -6.74
CA PRO A 46 6.74 14.71 -7.61
C PRO A 46 7.39 15.21 -8.89
N SER A 47 6.78 14.96 -10.05
CA SER A 47 7.30 15.47 -11.33
C SER A 47 6.85 16.92 -11.54
N ASP A 48 7.46 17.86 -10.81
CA ASP A 48 7.13 19.30 -10.90
C ASP A 48 8.30 20.16 -11.43
N GLY A 49 9.41 19.53 -11.82
CA GLY A 49 10.59 20.18 -12.39
C GLY A 49 11.48 20.91 -11.39
N ARG A 50 11.27 20.74 -10.08
CA ARG A 50 12.04 21.44 -9.03
C ARG A 50 13.11 20.54 -8.42
N LYS A 51 14.07 21.14 -7.71
CA LYS A 51 14.98 20.39 -6.83
C LYS A 51 14.21 19.99 -5.58
N HIS A 52 14.08 18.68 -5.37
CA HIS A 52 13.36 18.15 -4.22
C HIS A 52 14.28 17.78 -3.07
N ARG A 53 13.74 17.92 -1.86
CA ARG A 53 14.37 17.48 -0.62
C ARG A 53 13.83 16.12 -0.22
N TRP A 54 14.60 15.34 0.53
CA TRP A 54 14.28 13.93 0.84
C TRP A 54 12.89 13.71 1.45
N TRP A 55 12.35 14.69 2.18
CA TRP A 55 11.00 14.63 2.80
C TRP A 55 9.86 14.90 1.81
N GLN A 56 10.17 15.28 0.57
CA GLN A 56 9.19 15.45 -0.51
C GLN A 56 9.07 14.19 -1.38
N ARG A 57 9.74 13.08 -1.01
CA ARG A 57 9.63 11.80 -1.72
C ARG A 57 8.25 11.20 -1.52
N HIS A 58 7.83 10.31 -2.41
CA HIS A 58 6.53 9.66 -2.28
C HIS A 58 6.44 8.69 -1.11
N HIS A 59 7.54 8.25 -0.50
CA HIS A 59 7.56 7.49 0.76
C HIS A 59 6.57 6.29 0.79
N ARG A 60 6.31 5.66 -0.36
CA ARG A 60 5.32 4.58 -0.49
C ARG A 60 5.98 3.22 -0.64
N ASN A 61 5.36 2.20 -0.05
CA ASN A 61 5.70 0.80 -0.29
C ASN A 61 4.51 0.12 -0.95
N TYR A 62 4.72 -0.47 -2.11
CA TYR A 62 3.69 -1.19 -2.85
C TYR A 62 3.85 -2.69 -2.66
N TYR A 63 2.72 -3.38 -2.69
CA TYR A 63 2.61 -4.82 -2.52
C TYR A 63 1.61 -5.35 -3.54
N ARG A 64 1.99 -6.42 -4.23
CA ARG A 64 1.06 -7.28 -4.95
C ARG A 64 0.80 -8.51 -4.12
N ILE A 65 -0.46 -8.75 -3.78
CA ILE A 65 -0.88 -9.78 -2.86
C ILE A 65 -1.88 -10.73 -3.52
N LEU A 66 -1.80 -11.99 -3.13
CA LEU A 66 -2.79 -13.02 -3.42
C LEU A 66 -3.61 -13.26 -2.15
N THR A 67 -4.93 -13.20 -2.25
CA THR A 67 -5.83 -13.54 -1.15
C THR A 67 -6.14 -15.03 -1.14
N THR A 68 -6.59 -15.55 0.01
CA THR A 68 -7.03 -16.94 0.14
C THR A 68 -8.24 -17.30 -0.74
N GLU A 69 -8.96 -16.29 -1.26
CA GLU A 69 -10.05 -16.51 -2.22
C GLU A 69 -9.54 -16.59 -3.68
N GLY A 70 -8.23 -16.52 -3.91
CA GLY A 70 -7.64 -16.54 -5.25
C GLY A 70 -7.63 -15.17 -5.94
N ARG A 71 -7.93 -14.07 -5.23
CA ARG A 71 -7.98 -12.72 -5.81
C ARG A 71 -6.62 -12.03 -5.72
N HIS A 72 -6.29 -11.24 -6.73
CA HIS A 72 -5.04 -10.49 -6.77
C HIS A 72 -5.30 -9.01 -6.56
N PHE A 73 -4.62 -8.41 -5.59
CA PHE A 73 -4.70 -6.98 -5.33
C PHE A 73 -3.33 -6.33 -5.36
N GLU A 74 -3.33 -5.07 -5.77
CA GLU A 74 -2.20 -4.18 -5.62
C GLU A 74 -2.56 -3.11 -4.60
N ILE A 75 -1.85 -3.12 -3.47
CA ILE A 75 -2.04 -2.18 -2.37
C ILE A 75 -0.75 -1.41 -2.13
N TYR A 76 -0.86 -0.23 -1.53
CA TYR A 76 0.32 0.51 -1.09
C TYR A 76 0.14 1.11 0.29
N TYR A 77 1.26 1.20 0.97
CA TYR A 77 1.43 1.86 2.25
C TYR A 77 2.14 3.19 2.04
N ASP A 78 1.44 4.28 2.30
CA ASP A 78 2.03 5.61 2.39
C ASP A 78 2.45 5.83 3.84
N ARG A 79 3.77 5.83 4.12
CA ARG A 79 4.28 6.08 5.47
C ARG A 79 4.31 7.57 5.83
N GLY A 80 4.03 8.45 4.87
CA GLY A 80 4.23 9.88 5.01
C GLY A 80 5.69 10.26 5.26
N VAL A 81 5.89 11.49 5.73
CA VAL A 81 7.22 12.08 5.98
C VAL A 81 7.82 11.71 7.33
N SER A 82 7.05 11.08 8.22
CA SER A 82 7.47 10.65 9.56
C SER A 82 6.73 9.39 9.97
N MET A 83 7.46 8.42 10.52
CA MET A 83 6.91 7.18 11.07
C MET A 83 6.39 7.34 12.51
N ASP A 84 6.70 8.46 13.16
CA ASP A 84 6.32 8.72 14.57
C ASP A 84 4.91 9.29 14.70
N ASN A 85 4.28 9.64 13.57
CA ASN A 85 2.95 10.23 13.56
C ASN A 85 1.98 9.37 12.73
N PRO A 86 1.24 8.45 13.39
CA PRO A 86 0.36 7.47 12.73
C PRO A 86 -0.70 8.09 11.82
N LYS A 87 -1.03 9.38 12.01
CA LYS A 87 -2.02 10.10 11.21
C LYS A 87 -1.67 10.18 9.71
N TYR A 88 -0.38 10.15 9.38
CA TYR A 88 0.10 10.19 8.00
C TYR A 88 0.28 8.79 7.39
N MET A 89 0.29 7.76 8.22
CA MET A 89 0.45 6.38 7.79
C MET A 89 -0.88 5.83 7.28
N ARG A 90 -0.99 5.59 5.98
CA ARG A 90 -2.25 5.15 5.37
C ARG A 90 -2.02 4.05 4.34
N TRP A 91 -2.97 3.12 4.30
CA TRP A 91 -2.99 2.06 3.31
C TRP A 91 -4.07 2.32 2.29
N TYR A 92 -3.79 1.98 1.04
CA TYR A 92 -4.70 2.16 -0.08
C TYR A 92 -4.66 0.96 -0.99
N VAL A 93 -5.77 0.71 -1.68
CA VAL A 93 -5.80 -0.22 -2.81
C VAL A 93 -5.73 0.57 -4.12
N THR A 94 -4.94 0.06 -5.06
CA THR A 94 -4.72 0.65 -6.39
C THR A 94 -5.56 -0.06 -7.43
N GLN A 95 -5.54 -1.39 -7.43
CA GLN A 95 -6.28 -2.20 -8.40
C GLN A 95 -6.45 -3.64 -7.95
N GLU A 96 -7.47 -4.29 -8.51
CA GLU A 96 -7.68 -5.73 -8.53
C GLU A 96 -7.35 -6.24 -9.94
N LEU A 97 -6.50 -7.27 -10.04
CA LEU A 97 -5.92 -7.77 -11.30
C LEU A 97 -6.76 -8.85 -11.98
#